data_AF-A0A375IQ04-F1
#
_entry.id   AF-A0A375IQ04-F1
#
_cell.length_a   1.000
_cell.length_b   1.000
_cell.length_c   1.000
_cell.angle_alpha   90.00
_cell.angle_beta   90.00
_cell.angle_gamma   90.00
#
_symmetry.space_group_name_H-M   'P 1'
#
loop_
_entity.id
_entity.type
_entity.pdbx_description
1 polymer ?
#
loop_
_entity_poly.entity_id
_entity_poly.type
_entity_poly.pdbx_seq_one_letter_code
_entity_poly.pdbx_strand_id
1 'polypeptide(L)'
;MSTYDAVIVGSGINSLVCAAVLARRGKRVCVLERNSALGGCIRTEALNAPGYLHDTLSTAHPLFVTAPGYAELKDHLHQAGLSYRNNNTPTGVLLPDNRSLILSTSRERNVSAFNALASGDGDAFQAAMQEVEQNAGLVFSLLGNELWSAGVAKTVAGRLWKQGVHDTVAFFPPP
;
A
#
# COMPACT_ATOMS: atom_id res chain seq x y z
N MET A 1 -33.40 9.25 22.06
CA MET A 1 -32.55 8.22 21.39
C MET A 1 -31.55 8.94 20.50
N SER A 2 -30.31 8.44 20.41
CA SER A 2 -29.30 9.01 19.50
C SER A 2 -29.73 8.84 18.04
N THR A 3 -29.64 9.92 17.24
CA THR A 3 -29.92 9.92 15.80
C THR A 3 -28.91 9.08 15.00
N TYR A 4 -27.72 8.86 15.55
CA TYR A 4 -26.64 8.09 14.92
C TYR A 4 -26.22 6.91 15.79
N ASP A 5 -25.80 5.83 15.14
CA ASP A 5 -25.27 4.65 15.81
C ASP A 5 -23.74 4.76 16.01
N ALA A 6 -23.07 5.56 15.19
CA ALA A 6 -21.65 5.90 15.32
C ALA A 6 -21.38 7.35 14.89
N VAL A 7 -20.46 8.01 15.59
CA VAL A 7 -19.90 9.31 15.22
C VAL A 7 -18.40 9.15 15.03
N ILE A 8 -17.89 9.56 13.87
CA ILE A 8 -16.48 9.49 13.50
C ILE A 8 -15.96 10.91 13.30
N VAL A 9 -14.86 11.24 13.96
CA VAL A 9 -14.23 12.56 13.87
C VAL A 9 -13.01 12.47 12.95
N GLY A 10 -12.99 13.32 11.93
CA GLY A 10 -12.01 13.34 10.84
C GLY A 10 -12.44 12.49 9.65
N SER A 11 -12.13 12.98 8.44
CA SER A 11 -12.49 12.35 7.16
C SER A 11 -11.30 11.81 6.38
N GLY A 12 -10.24 11.38 7.08
CA GLY A 12 -9.14 10.65 6.43
C GLY A 12 -9.59 9.29 5.89
N ILE A 13 -8.76 8.68 5.03
CA ILE A 13 -9.09 7.42 4.34
C ILE A 13 -9.55 6.31 5.30
N ASN A 14 -8.89 6.15 6.44
CA ASN A 14 -9.26 5.13 7.43
C ASN A 14 -10.66 5.38 8.02
N SER A 15 -10.97 6.64 8.36
CA SER A 15 -12.27 7.05 8.88
C SER A 15 -13.37 6.87 7.85
N LEU A 16 -13.11 7.24 6.59
CA LEU A 16 -14.09 7.10 5.51
C LEU A 16 -14.35 5.64 5.16
N VAL A 17 -13.32 4.79 5.15
CA VAL A 17 -13.48 3.33 4.96
C VAL A 17 -14.31 2.75 6.10
N CYS A 18 -14.00 3.09 7.35
CA CYS A 18 -14.77 2.65 8.52
C CYS A 18 -16.24 3.09 8.41
N ALA A 19 -16.49 4.37 8.10
CA ALA A 19 -17.82 4.92 7.93
C ALA A 19 -18.60 4.19 6.82
N ALA A 20 -17.97 3.98 5.66
CA ALA A 20 -18.59 3.31 4.52
C ALA A 20 -18.94 1.85 4.87
N VAL A 21 -18.04 1.12 5.52
CA VAL A 21 -18.28 -0.26 5.95
C VAL A 21 -19.42 -0.35 6.96
N LEU A 22 -19.44 0.54 7.97
CA LEU A 22 -20.53 0.59 8.95
C LEU A 22 -21.88 0.95 8.31
N ALA A 23 -21.90 1.93 7.42
CA ALA A 23 -23.10 2.34 6.70
C ALA A 23 -23.65 1.21 5.84
N ARG A 24 -22.78 0.48 5.12
CA ARG A 24 -23.19 -0.71 4.34
C ARG A 24 -23.75 -1.84 5.19
N ARG A 25 -23.44 -1.87 6.48
CA ARG A 25 -24.01 -2.81 7.47
C ARG A 25 -25.24 -2.24 8.18
N GLY A 26 -25.86 -1.21 7.62
CA GLY A 26 -27.13 -0.64 8.09
C GLY A 26 -27.01 0.31 9.27
N LYS A 27 -25.81 0.77 9.63
CA LYS A 27 -25.62 1.75 10.71
C LYS A 27 -25.79 3.18 10.21
N ARG A 28 -26.42 4.02 11.02
CA ARG A 28 -26.47 5.48 10.80
C ARG A 28 -25.17 6.08 11.31
N VAL A 29 -24.30 6.53 10.40
CA VAL A 29 -22.98 7.06 10.74
C VAL A 29 -22.94 8.56 10.47
N CYS A 30 -22.41 9.33 11.43
CA CYS A 30 -22.08 10.74 11.25
C CYS A 30 -20.56 10.89 11.15
N VAL A 31 -20.06 11.53 10.08
CA VAL A 31 -18.64 11.88 9.94
C VAL A 31 -18.50 13.38 10.09
N LEU A 32 -17.67 13.81 11.04
CA LEU A 32 -17.40 15.21 11.31
C LEU A 32 -16.02 15.57 10.76
N GLU A 33 -15.95 16.59 9.92
CA GLU A 33 -14.71 17.11 9.36
C GLU A 33 -14.60 18.60 9.68
N ARG A 34 -13.40 19.05 10.07
CA ARG A 34 -13.16 20.46 10.37
C ARG A 34 -12.96 21.30 9.11
N ASN A 35 -12.48 20.67 8.04
CA ASN A 35 -12.23 21.30 6.75
C ASN A 35 -13.51 21.39 5.92
N SER A 36 -13.50 22.25 4.89
CA SER A 36 -14.62 22.41 3.96
C SER A 36 -14.83 21.23 3.00
N ALA A 37 -13.87 20.29 2.95
CA ALA A 37 -13.91 19.12 2.09
C ALA A 37 -13.44 17.88 2.84
N LEU A 38 -14.02 16.73 2.49
CA LEU A 38 -13.61 15.43 3.00
C LEU A 38 -12.34 14.93 2.29
N GLY A 39 -11.66 13.95 2.89
CA GLY A 39 -10.59 13.19 2.22
C GLY A 39 -9.26 13.21 2.96
N GLY A 40 -9.06 14.15 3.89
CA GLY A 40 -7.81 14.28 4.64
C GLY A 40 -6.61 14.47 3.71
N CYS A 41 -5.72 13.48 3.65
CA CYS A 41 -4.53 13.51 2.79
C CYS A 41 -4.81 13.15 1.31
N ILE A 42 -6.04 12.80 0.96
CA ILE A 42 -6.47 12.60 -0.43
C ILE A 42 -7.16 13.89 -0.85
N ARG A 43 -6.36 14.86 -1.31
CA ARG A 43 -6.82 16.22 -1.60
C ARG A 43 -6.15 16.75 -2.86
N THR A 44 -6.99 17.27 -3.75
CA THR A 44 -6.59 17.86 -5.02
C THR A 44 -6.94 19.35 -5.01
N GLU A 45 -5.99 20.22 -5.33
CA GLU A 45 -6.13 21.67 -5.23
C GLU A 45 -5.52 22.39 -6.45
N ALA A 46 -6.12 23.51 -6.87
CA ALA A 46 -5.55 24.41 -7.87
C ALA A 46 -4.67 25.46 -7.17
N LEU A 47 -3.37 25.20 -7.05
CA LEU A 47 -2.48 25.98 -6.18
C LEU A 47 -1.78 27.16 -6.87
N ASN A 48 -1.13 26.94 -8.01
CA ASN A 48 -0.10 27.84 -8.54
C ASN A 48 -0.28 28.25 -10.01
N ALA A 49 -1.16 27.58 -10.77
CA ALA A 49 -1.38 27.89 -12.19
C ALA A 49 -2.82 27.57 -12.64
N PRO A 50 -3.48 28.45 -13.42
CA PRO A 50 -4.80 28.19 -13.98
C PRO A 50 -4.82 26.91 -14.83
N GLY A 51 -5.83 26.07 -14.64
CA GLY A 51 -6.00 24.82 -15.38
C GLY A 51 -5.20 23.63 -14.84
N TYR A 52 -4.38 23.81 -13.79
CA TYR A 52 -3.59 22.74 -13.19
C TYR A 52 -4.11 22.37 -11.80
N LEU A 53 -4.24 21.06 -11.58
CA LEU A 53 -4.61 20.46 -10.32
C LEU A 53 -3.42 19.73 -9.71
N HIS A 54 -3.28 19.85 -8.40
CA HIS A 54 -2.18 19.28 -7.64
C HIS A 54 -2.73 18.42 -6.52
N ASP A 55 -2.28 17.19 -6.43
CA ASP A 55 -2.45 16.42 -5.22
C ASP A 55 -1.40 16.88 -4.21
N THR A 56 -1.86 17.51 -3.13
CA THR A 56 -0.97 18.23 -2.20
C THR A 56 -0.26 17.31 -1.21
N LEU A 57 -0.76 16.08 -1.09
CA LEU A 57 -0.33 15.10 -0.11
C LEU A 57 -0.19 13.73 -0.78
N SER A 58 -1.18 12.85 -0.65
CA SER A 58 -1.11 11.50 -1.21
C SER A 58 -1.43 11.49 -2.71
N THR A 59 -0.51 10.97 -3.51
CA THR A 59 -0.67 10.82 -4.98
C THR A 59 -0.71 9.35 -5.42
N ALA A 60 -0.24 8.43 -4.57
CA ALA A 60 -0.20 7.01 -4.82
C ALA A 60 -0.85 6.26 -3.66
N HIS A 61 -1.72 5.30 -3.97
CA HIS A 61 -2.53 4.60 -2.96
C HIS A 61 -2.26 3.08 -2.86
N PRO A 62 -1.03 2.57 -3.08
CA PRO A 62 -0.79 1.12 -3.19
C PRO A 62 -1.31 0.36 -1.96
N LEU A 63 -1.06 0.90 -0.75
CA LEU A 63 -1.50 0.28 0.50
C LEU A 63 -3.01 0.21 0.63
N PHE A 64 -3.75 1.20 0.12
CA PHE A 64 -5.20 1.16 0.13
C PHE A 64 -5.72 0.13 -0.88
N VAL A 65 -5.20 0.11 -2.10
CA VAL A 65 -5.66 -0.82 -3.15
C VAL A 65 -5.41 -2.29 -2.77
N THR A 66 -4.38 -2.55 -1.95
CA THR A 66 -4.08 -3.90 -1.41
C THR A 66 -4.76 -4.18 -0.08
N ALA A 67 -5.45 -3.23 0.54
CA ALA A 67 -6.08 -3.42 1.84
C ALA A 67 -7.46 -4.11 1.75
N PRO A 68 -7.87 -4.86 2.79
CA PRO A 68 -9.20 -5.48 2.86
C PRO A 68 -10.35 -4.49 2.68
N GLY A 69 -10.20 -3.26 3.18
CA GLY A 69 -11.22 -2.22 3.04
C GLY A 69 -11.49 -1.84 1.59
N TYR A 70 -10.46 -1.79 0.74
CA TYR A 70 -10.68 -1.60 -0.69
C TYR A 70 -11.34 -2.83 -1.31
N ALA A 71 -10.91 -4.05 -0.96
CA ALA A 71 -11.55 -5.27 -1.46
C ALA A 71 -13.07 -5.32 -1.15
N GLU A 72 -13.48 -4.91 0.05
CA GLU A 72 -14.90 -4.86 0.45
C GLU A 72 -15.70 -3.76 -0.27
N LEU A 73 -15.06 -2.61 -0.55
CA LEU A 73 -15.72 -1.42 -1.09
C LEU A 73 -15.54 -1.23 -2.61
N LYS A 74 -14.66 -2.00 -3.25
CA LYS A 74 -14.19 -1.82 -4.63
C LYS A 74 -15.34 -1.55 -5.58
N ASP A 75 -16.28 -2.48 -5.69
CA ASP A 75 -17.34 -2.36 -6.70
C ASP A 75 -18.17 -1.08 -6.53
N HIS A 76 -18.42 -0.65 -5.29
CA HIS A 76 -19.17 0.57 -5.00
C HIS A 76 -18.35 1.81 -5.35
N LEU A 77 -17.05 1.80 -5.06
CA LEU A 77 -16.14 2.89 -5.42
C LEU A 77 -16.06 3.06 -6.95
N HIS A 78 -15.91 1.97 -7.69
CA HIS A 78 -15.87 2.00 -9.15
C HIS A 78 -17.21 2.44 -9.75
N GLN A 79 -18.34 1.99 -9.19
CA GLN A 79 -19.68 2.46 -9.58
C GLN A 79 -19.87 3.96 -9.28
N ALA A 80 -19.27 4.47 -8.21
CA ALA A 80 -19.26 5.90 -7.87
C ALA A 80 -18.25 6.72 -8.69
N GLY A 81 -17.52 6.09 -9.63
CA GLY A 81 -16.63 6.77 -10.57
C GLY A 81 -15.14 6.74 -10.23
N LEU A 82 -14.72 6.02 -9.18
CA LEU A 82 -13.29 5.84 -8.90
C LEU A 82 -12.63 5.03 -10.03
N SER A 83 -11.57 5.57 -10.62
CA SER A 83 -10.74 4.85 -11.58
C SER A 83 -9.25 5.09 -11.28
N TYR A 84 -8.53 4.01 -10.97
CA TYR A 84 -7.08 4.07 -10.82
C TYR A 84 -6.38 4.08 -12.17
N ARG A 85 -5.58 5.12 -12.42
CA ARG A 85 -4.76 5.25 -13.62
C ARG A 85 -3.35 4.76 -13.32
N ASN A 86 -3.10 3.49 -13.63
CA ASN A 86 -1.77 2.89 -13.48
C ASN A 86 -1.00 2.98 -14.81
N ASN A 87 0.32 3.11 -14.72
CA ASN A 87 1.23 3.05 -15.86
C ASN A 87 2.30 1.97 -15.64
N ASN A 88 3.06 1.66 -16.69
CA ASN A 88 4.10 0.62 -16.63
C ASN A 88 5.46 1.14 -16.11
N THR A 89 5.58 2.44 -15.87
CA THR A 89 6.84 3.14 -15.53
C THR A 89 6.59 4.12 -14.37
N PRO A 90 6.19 3.62 -13.19
CA PRO A 90 5.67 4.47 -12.12
C PRO A 90 6.74 5.29 -11.42
N THR A 91 8.00 4.85 -11.48
CA THR A 91 9.10 5.44 -10.72
C THR A 91 10.31 5.63 -11.62
N GLY A 92 10.91 6.82 -11.57
CA GLY A 92 12.14 7.13 -12.27
C GLY A 92 13.09 7.94 -11.38
N VAL A 93 14.39 7.79 -11.62
CA VAL A 93 15.45 8.59 -11.00
C VAL A 93 16.22 9.28 -12.11
N LEU A 94 16.52 10.57 -11.90
CA LEU A 94 17.37 11.39 -12.76
C LEU A 94 18.54 11.88 -11.93
N LEU A 95 19.76 11.72 -12.45
CA LEU A 95 20.99 12.16 -11.80
C LEU A 95 21.57 13.40 -12.52
N PRO A 96 22.34 14.26 -11.82
CA PRO A 96 22.92 15.47 -12.41
C PRO A 96 23.90 15.20 -13.57
N ASP A 97 24.43 13.99 -13.68
CA ASP A 97 25.36 13.55 -14.73
C ASP A 97 24.65 12.98 -15.98
N ASN A 98 23.38 13.32 -16.18
CA ASN A 98 22.49 12.84 -17.24
C ASN A 98 22.19 11.34 -17.21
N ARG A 99 22.59 10.61 -16.17
CA ARG A 99 22.11 9.23 -16.00
C ARG A 99 20.68 9.22 -15.51
N SER A 100 19.95 8.20 -15.94
CA SER A 100 18.57 7.99 -15.56
C SER A 100 18.23 6.51 -15.50
N LEU A 101 17.27 6.16 -14.66
CA LEU A 101 16.73 4.81 -14.59
C LEU A 101 15.24 4.85 -14.33
N ILE A 102 14.50 3.95 -14.97
CA ILE A 102 13.08 3.74 -14.74
C ILE A 102 12.93 2.39 -14.04
N LEU A 103 12.30 2.39 -12.86
CA LEU A 103 11.81 1.19 -12.22
C LEU A 103 10.39 0.94 -12.75
N SER A 104 10.29 -0.03 -13.66
CA SER A 104 9.03 -0.43 -14.30
C SER A 104 8.25 -1.43 -13.44
N THR A 105 7.03 -1.75 -13.87
CA THR A 105 6.21 -2.82 -13.28
C THR A 105 6.58 -4.23 -13.74
N SER A 106 7.56 -4.39 -14.65
CA SER A 106 8.05 -5.72 -15.09
C SER A 106 9.39 -6.02 -14.44
N ARG A 107 9.45 -7.18 -13.77
CA ARG A 107 10.67 -7.67 -13.15
C ARG A 107 11.79 -7.86 -14.16
N GLU A 108 11.47 -8.50 -15.29
CA GLU A 108 12.41 -8.84 -16.36
C GLU A 108 13.03 -7.58 -16.98
N ARG A 109 12.20 -6.56 -17.22
CA ARG A 109 12.67 -5.25 -17.71
C ARG A 109 13.59 -4.58 -16.71
N ASN A 110 13.27 -4.64 -15.42
CA ASN A 110 14.09 -4.04 -14.38
C ASN A 110 15.44 -4.75 -14.26
N VAL A 111 15.46 -6.09 -14.24
CA VAL A 111 16.70 -6.90 -14.22
C VAL A 111 17.59 -6.54 -15.41
N SER A 112 17.03 -6.49 -16.61
CA SER A 112 17.77 -6.15 -17.83
C SER A 112 18.32 -4.72 -17.78
N ALA A 113 17.52 -3.76 -17.32
CA ALA A 113 17.92 -2.36 -17.19
C ALA A 113 19.02 -2.16 -16.15
N PHE A 114 18.97 -2.88 -15.03
CA PHE A 114 19.96 -2.77 -13.97
C PHE A 114 21.30 -3.37 -14.41
N ASN A 115 21.29 -4.56 -15.03
CA ASN A 115 22.50 -5.17 -15.59
C ASN A 115 23.14 -4.32 -16.69
N ALA A 116 22.35 -3.57 -17.46
CA ALA A 116 22.88 -2.64 -18.47
C ALA A 116 23.57 -1.41 -17.85
N LEU A 117 23.18 -0.98 -16.65
CA LEU A 117 23.81 0.12 -15.92
C LEU A 117 25.06 -0.35 -15.17
N ALA A 118 24.97 -1.51 -14.51
CA ALA A 118 26.07 -2.14 -13.80
C ALA A 118 25.88 -3.65 -13.83
N SER A 119 26.87 -4.35 -14.40
CA SER A 119 26.84 -5.81 -14.52
C SER A 119 26.68 -6.48 -13.15
N GLY A 120 25.63 -7.28 -12.98
CA GLY A 120 25.32 -8.02 -11.76
C GLY A 120 24.21 -7.39 -10.90
N ASP A 121 23.89 -6.11 -11.08
CA ASP A 121 22.87 -5.44 -10.27
C ASP A 121 21.46 -5.98 -10.54
N GLY A 122 21.19 -6.39 -11.79
CA GLY A 122 19.93 -7.05 -12.15
C GLY A 122 19.78 -8.41 -11.46
N ASP A 123 20.87 -9.17 -11.38
CA ASP A 123 20.88 -10.48 -10.74
C ASP A 123 20.69 -10.35 -9.23
N ALA A 124 21.37 -9.38 -8.61
CA ALA A 124 21.20 -9.05 -7.20
C ALA A 124 19.77 -8.60 -6.88
N PHE A 125 19.17 -7.75 -7.74
CA PHE A 125 17.77 -7.35 -7.59
C PHE A 125 16.81 -8.53 -7.70
N GLN A 126 17.02 -9.41 -8.67
CA GLN A 126 16.20 -10.61 -8.85
C GLN A 126 16.27 -11.51 -7.60
N ALA A 127 17.46 -11.74 -7.06
CA ALA A 127 17.67 -12.54 -5.86
C ALA A 127 16.97 -11.92 -4.64
N ALA A 128 17.16 -10.62 -4.40
CA ALA A 128 16.54 -9.92 -3.29
C ALA A 128 15.00 -9.97 -3.34
N MET A 129 14.43 -9.83 -4.54
CA MET A 129 12.99 -9.91 -4.70
C MET A 129 12.45 -11.34 -4.56
N GLN A 130 13.18 -12.35 -5.04
CA GLN A 130 12.83 -13.75 -4.80
C GLN A 130 12.85 -14.09 -3.30
N GLU A 131 13.81 -13.55 -2.55
CA GLU A 131 13.85 -13.68 -1.10
C GLU A 131 12.59 -13.06 -0.46
N VAL A 132 12.19 -11.85 -0.85
CA VAL A 132 10.94 -11.23 -0.36
C VAL A 132 9.72 -12.10 -0.70
N GLU A 133 9.64 -12.63 -1.92
CA GLU A 133 8.53 -13.48 -2.37
C GLU A 133 8.44 -14.80 -1.58
N GLN A 134 9.58 -15.46 -1.33
CA GLN A 134 9.66 -16.67 -0.51
C GLN A 134 9.24 -16.40 0.94
N ASN A 135 9.50 -15.18 1.42
CA ASN A 135 9.21 -14.75 2.78
C ASN A 135 7.86 -14.00 2.91
N ALA A 136 7.14 -13.79 1.80
CA ALA A 136 5.99 -12.90 1.72
C ALA A 136 4.91 -13.23 2.74
N GLY A 137 4.60 -14.52 2.93
CA GLY A 137 3.62 -14.95 3.92
C GLY A 137 3.96 -14.52 5.35
N LEU A 138 5.24 -14.52 5.71
CA LEU A 138 5.70 -14.04 7.02
C LEU A 138 5.78 -12.51 7.05
N VAL A 139 6.37 -11.88 6.03
CA VAL A 139 6.53 -10.42 5.94
C VAL A 139 5.17 -9.72 6.01
N PHE A 140 4.19 -10.14 5.20
CA PHE A 140 2.85 -9.55 5.22
C PHE A 140 2.09 -9.89 6.50
N SER A 141 2.35 -11.04 7.13
CA SER A 141 1.74 -11.37 8.42
C SER A 141 2.26 -10.47 9.55
N LEU A 142 3.57 -10.18 9.56
CA LEU A 142 4.20 -9.28 10.53
C LEU A 142 3.80 -7.81 10.31
N LEU A 143 3.71 -7.38 9.05
CA LEU A 143 3.31 -6.01 8.70
C LEU A 143 1.80 -5.76 8.84
N GLY A 144 0.98 -6.82 8.70
CA GLY A 144 -0.48 -6.74 8.63
C GLY A 144 -1.23 -7.15 9.91
N ASN A 145 -0.56 -7.72 10.90
CA ASN A 145 -1.17 -8.12 12.17
C ASN A 145 -0.45 -7.46 13.35
N GLU A 146 -1.16 -7.39 14.49
CA GLU A 146 -0.51 -7.22 15.80
C GLU A 146 0.59 -8.29 15.96
N LEU A 147 1.81 -7.86 16.29
CA LEU A 147 3.00 -8.73 16.42
C LEU A 147 2.78 -9.90 17.40
N TRP A 148 1.86 -9.73 18.35
CA TRP A 148 1.51 -10.69 19.39
C TRP A 148 0.19 -11.43 19.13
N SER A 149 -0.23 -11.54 17.86
CA SER A 149 -1.45 -12.26 17.50
C SER A 149 -1.21 -13.75 17.25
N ALA A 150 -2.27 -14.55 17.47
CA ALA A 150 -2.28 -15.97 17.11
C ALA A 150 -1.99 -16.22 15.62
N GLY A 151 -2.30 -15.24 14.75
CA GLY A 151 -2.00 -15.27 13.31
C GLY A 151 -0.50 -15.24 13.03
N VAL A 152 0.25 -14.38 13.72
CA VAL A 152 1.72 -14.31 13.63
C VAL A 152 2.34 -15.59 14.17
N ALA A 153 1.90 -16.07 15.35
CA ALA A 153 2.39 -17.32 15.94
C ALA A 153 2.18 -18.54 15.01
N LYS A 154 1.01 -18.65 14.37
CA LYS A 154 0.71 -19.70 13.39
C LYS A 154 1.59 -19.60 12.15
N THR A 155 1.89 -18.38 11.70
CA THR A 155 2.74 -18.14 10.51
C THR A 155 4.19 -18.54 10.80
N VAL A 156 4.72 -18.15 11.96
CA VAL A 156 6.06 -18.53 12.42
C VAL A 156 6.16 -20.06 12.60
N ALA A 157 5.18 -20.69 13.24
CA ALA A 157 5.15 -22.15 13.39
C ALA A 157 5.08 -22.89 12.05
N GLY A 158 4.28 -22.40 11.10
CA GLY A 158 4.22 -22.97 9.75
C GLY A 158 5.53 -22.84 8.97
N ARG A 159 6.28 -21.76 9.19
CA ARG A 159 7.62 -21.57 8.62
C ARG A 159 8.65 -22.49 9.25
N LEU A 160 8.67 -22.62 10.57
CA LEU A 160 9.54 -23.56 11.29
C LEU A 160 9.36 -24.99 10.78
N TRP A 161 8.12 -25.39 10.49
CA TRP A 161 7.84 -26.70 9.90
C TRP A 161 8.36 -26.80 8.46
N LYS A 162 8.13 -25.80 7.60
CA LYS A 162 8.45 -25.89 6.17
C LYS A 162 9.92 -25.64 5.82
N GLN A 163 10.59 -24.75 6.53
CA GLN A 163 11.94 -24.26 6.21
C GLN A 163 12.97 -24.60 7.31
N GLY A 164 12.52 -25.17 8.44
CA GLY A 164 13.40 -25.52 9.55
C GLY A 164 13.82 -24.34 10.41
N VAL A 165 14.48 -24.66 11.53
CA VAL A 165 14.86 -23.71 12.57
C VAL A 165 15.93 -22.73 12.10
N HIS A 166 16.92 -23.21 11.35
CA HIS A 166 18.06 -22.42 10.88
C HIS A 166 17.62 -21.23 10.00
N ASP A 167 16.80 -21.49 8.99
CA ASP A 167 16.34 -20.45 8.05
C ASP A 167 15.28 -19.52 8.67
N THR A 168 14.66 -19.94 9.77
CA THR A 168 13.76 -19.08 10.55
C THR A 168 14.53 -18.14 11.47
N VAL A 169 15.61 -18.62 12.10
CA VAL A 169 16.50 -17.79 12.93
C VAL A 169 17.31 -16.81 12.08
N ALA A 170 17.77 -17.23 10.90
CA ALA A 170 18.48 -16.34 9.96
C ALA A 170 17.63 -15.14 9.50
N PHE A 171 16.30 -15.29 9.45
CA PHE A 171 15.37 -14.21 9.12
C PHE A 171 15.23 -13.17 10.24
N PHE A 172 15.47 -13.55 11.50
CA PHE A 172 15.51 -12.66 12.66
C PHE A 172 16.94 -12.58 13.18
N PRO A 173 17.87 -11.91 12.47
CA PRO A 173 19.24 -11.81 12.94
C PRO A 173 19.26 -11.16 14.33
N PRO A 174 20.19 -11.57 15.21
CA PRO A 174 20.34 -10.92 16.51
C PRO A 174 20.61 -9.42 16.34
N PRO A 175 20.17 -8.59 17.30
CA PRO A 175 20.25 -7.14 17.23
C PRO A 175 21.67 -6.60 17.08
#